data_AF-A0A6V7IBG6-F1
#
_entry.id   AF-A0A6V7IBG6-F1
#
_cell.length_a   1.000
_cell.length_b   1.000
_cell.length_c   1.000
_cell.angle_alpha   90.00
_cell.angle_beta   90.00
_cell.angle_gamma   90.00
#
_symmetry.space_group_name_H-M   'P 1'
#
loop_
_entity.id
_entity.type
_entity.pdbx_description
1 polymer ?
#
loop_
_entity_poly.entity_id
_entity_poly.type
_entity_poly.pdbx_seq_one_letter_code
_entity_poly.pdbx_strand_id
1 'polypeptide(L)' 'FEGTPFYPQNDRYWSVIDKYKVSQFYTAPTAIRSLMKFGDDLVKKHDLSTLK' A
#
# COMPACT_ATOMS: atom_id res chain seq x y z
N PHE A 1 -10.93 2.54 -8.85
CA PHE A 1 -9.49 2.72 -9.07
C PHE A 1 -9.04 1.59 -9.99
N GLU A 2 -9.13 1.77 -11.30
CA GLU A 2 -8.82 0.75 -12.33
C GLU A 2 -7.31 0.65 -12.61
N GLY A 3 -6.48 0.92 -11.60
CA GLY A 3 -5.02 0.81 -11.70
C GLY A 3 -4.56 -0.48 -11.04
N THR A 4 -3.71 -1.24 -11.72
CA THR A 4 -2.99 -2.34 -11.07
C THR A 4 -2.19 -1.78 -9.90
N PRO A 5 -2.13 -2.49 -8.76
CA PRO A 5 -1.45 -2.01 -7.56
C PRO A 5 0.07 -1.89 -7.67
N PHE A 6 0.61 -2.18 -8.85
CA PHE A 6 2.04 -2.25 -9.16
C PHE A 6 2.48 -1.17 -10.15
N TYR A 7 1.59 -0.26 -10.55
CA TYR A 7 1.91 0.77 -11.56
C TYR A 7 1.55 2.18 -11.05
N PRO A 8 2.45 3.18 -11.15
CA PRO A 8 3.82 3.15 -11.71
C PRO A 8 4.88 2.57 -10.74
N GLN A 9 4.59 2.51 -9.44
CA GLN A 9 5.46 1.90 -8.43
C GLN A 9 4.63 1.04 -7.46
N ASN A 10 5.27 0.01 -6.92
CA ASN A 10 4.66 -0.98 -6.01
C ASN A 10 4.35 -0.41 -4.61
N ASP A 11 4.59 0.87 -4.39
CA ASP A 11 4.29 1.61 -3.17
C ASP A 11 2.96 2.38 -3.25
N ARG A 12 2.21 2.23 -4.36
CA ARG A 12 0.99 3.00 -4.64
C ARG A 12 -0.04 2.92 -3.51
N TYR A 13 -0.23 1.76 -2.90
CA TYR A 13 -1.16 1.61 -1.78
C TYR A 13 -0.75 2.44 -0.57
N TRP A 14 0.52 2.35 -0.20
CA TRP A 14 1.08 3.06 0.95
C TRP A 14 1.09 4.57 0.72
N SER A 15 1.44 5.01 -0.50
CA SER A 15 1.37 6.41 -0.92
C SER A 15 -0.05 6.98 -0.83
N VAL A 16 -1.07 6.19 -1.16
CA VAL A 16 -2.47 6.61 -1.01
C VAL A 16 -2.84 6.70 0.47
N ILE A 17 -2.43 5.73 1.29
CA ILE A 17 -2.73 5.73 2.72
C ILE A 17 -2.10 6.95 3.40
N ASP A 18 -0.84 7.23 3.12
CA ASP A 18 -0.10 8.38 3.66
C ASP A 18 -0.72 9.71 3.18
N LYS A 19 -0.93 9.85 1.87
CA LYS A 19 -1.49 11.08 1.28
C LYS A 19 -2.89 11.42 1.78
N TYR A 20 -3.75 10.41 1.93
CA TYR A 20 -5.14 10.60 2.34
C TYR A 20 -5.38 10.31 3.82
N LYS A 21 -4.34 9.98 4.58
CA LYS A 21 -4.41 9.61 6.01
C LYS A 21 -5.51 8.57 6.27
N VAL A 22 -5.51 7.52 5.47
CA VAL A 22 -6.54 6.49 5.50
C VAL A 22 -6.48 5.75 6.84
N SER A 23 -7.64 5.55 7.47
CA SER A 23 -7.77 4.84 8.74
C SER A 23 -8.06 3.36 8.58
N GLN A 24 -8.69 2.95 7.48
CA GLN A 24 -9.03 1.56 7.18
C GLN A 24 -8.61 1.20 5.75
N PHE A 25 -7.78 0.18 5.62
CA PHE A 25 -7.34 -0.33 4.32
C PHE A 25 -7.84 -1.76 4.13
N TYR A 26 -8.76 -1.93 3.17
CA TYR A 26 -9.28 -3.24 2.80
C TYR A 26 -8.82 -3.61 1.39
N THR A 27 -8.13 -4.74 1.27
CA THR A 27 -7.63 -5.26 -0.01
C THR A 27 -7.69 -6.78 -0.03
N ALA A 28 -7.54 -7.36 -1.22
CA ALA A 28 -7.54 -8.81 -1.37
C ALA A 28 -6.29 -9.45 -0.75
N PRO A 29 -6.39 -10.64 -0.11
CA PRO A 29 -5.24 -11.36 0.44
C PRO A 29 -4.16 -11.67 -0.60
N THR A 30 -4.56 -11.83 -1.87
CA THR A 30 -3.65 -11.99 -3.01
C THR A 30 -2.77 -10.76 -3.23
N ALA A 31 -3.35 -9.56 -3.16
CA ALA A 31 -2.60 -8.32 -3.31
C ALA A 31 -1.57 -8.14 -2.19
N ILE A 32 -1.94 -8.43 -0.94
CA ILE A 32 -1.01 -8.37 0.20
C ILE A 32 0.18 -9.32 -0.02
N ARG A 33 -0.08 -10.58 -0.39
CA ARG A 33 1.01 -11.54 -0.66
C ARG A 33 1.92 -11.10 -1.80
N SER A 34 1.37 -10.50 -2.85
CA SER A 34 2.17 -9.96 -3.94
C SER A 34 3.02 -8.77 -3.49
N LEU A 35 2.52 -7.90 -2.60
CA LEU A 35 3.28 -6.78 -2.04
C LEU A 35 4.42 -7.26 -1.14
N MET A 36 4.20 -8.30 -0.33
CA MET A 36 5.25 -8.91 0.51
C MET A 36 6.47 -9.38 -0.30
N LYS A 37 6.28 -9.75 -1.58
CA LYS A 37 7.39 -10.15 -2.46
C LYS A 37 8.37 -9.00 -2.75
N PHE A 38 7.92 -7.75 -2.66
CA PHE A 38 8.74 -6.57 -2.96
C PHE A 38 9.51 -6.03 -1.75
N GLY A 39 9.34 -6.65 -0.57
CA GLY A 39 10.05 -6.30 0.66
C GLY A 39 9.44 -5.11 1.42
N ASP A 40 9.85 -4.98 2.68
CA ASP A 40 9.28 -4.01 3.62
C ASP A 40 9.71 -2.56 3.35
N ASP A 41 10.73 -2.34 2.53
CA ASP A 41 11.29 -1.00 2.27
C ASP A 41 10.27 -0.06 1.61
N LEU A 42 9.37 -0.61 0.79
CA LEU A 42 8.29 0.14 0.16
C LEU A 42 7.18 0.50 1.14
N VAL A 43 7.05 -0.24 2.24
CA VAL A 43 6.06 0.03 3.29
C VAL A 43 6.61 1.06 4.26
N LYS A 44 7.85 0.86 4.71
CA LYS A 44 8.56 1.72 5.69
C LYS A 44 8.85 3.14 5.18
N LYS A 45 8.81 3.36 3.88
CA LYS A 45 8.96 4.69 3.27
C LYS A 45 7.76 5.62 3.48
N HIS A 46 6.60 5.08 3.84
CA HIS A 46 5.36 5.84 3.98
C HIS A 46 4.90 5.85 5.43
N ASP A 47 4.26 6.94 5.84
CA ASP A 47 3.66 7.02 7.17
C ASP A 47 2.31 6.30 7.19
N LEU A 48 2.28 5.14 7.85
CA LEU A 48 1.09 4.30 7.99
C LEU A 48 0.48 4.37 9.41
N SER A 49 0.93 5.33 10.23
CA SER A 49 0.46 5.52 11.61
C SER A 49 -1.04 5.79 11.75
N THR A 50 -1.70 6.14 10.64
CA THR A 50 -3.13 6.44 10.61
C THR A 50 -4.01 5.20 10.54
N LEU A 51 -3.46 4.06 10.10
CA LEU A 51 -4.20 2.79 10.01
C LEU A 51 -4.52 2.26 11.41
N LYS A 52 -5.78 1.85 11.63
CA LYS A 52 -6.28 1.30 12.90
C LYS A 52 -7.07 0.02 12.69
#